data_AF-A0A661UI02-F1
#
_entry.id   AF-A0A661UI02-F1
#
_cell.length_a   1.000
_cell.length_b   1.000
_cell.length_c   1.000
_cell.angle_alpha   90.00
_cell.angle_beta   90.00
_cell.angle_gamma   90.00
#
_symmetry.space_group_name_H-M   'P 1'
#
loop_
_entity.id
_entity.type
_entity.pdbx_description
1 polymer ?
#
loop_
_entity_poly.entity_id
_entity_poly.type
_entity_poly.pdbx_seq_one_letter_code
_entity_poly.pdbx_strand_id
1 'polypeptide(L)'
;LCPVTDNYYDLGTSGYRWDDVYATNGTIITSDERDKDNIVPIQYGLTDIMQLNPVSFNWKGKDLKDRKLGLIAQELMKIVPEVVKTHDEKVIDEKTGEKQTVELDRLGVYYSDLIPVLIKGMQEQQKLIEELNGISKDQQKTIDSLNDKIGKLEEIINN
;
A
#
# COMPACT_ATOMS: atom_id res chain seq x y z
N LEU A 1 2.90 12.19 27.29
CA LEU A 1 4.32 12.51 27.04
C LEU A 1 4.35 13.48 25.86
N CYS A 2 5.09 14.58 25.96
CA CYS A 2 5.30 15.51 24.86
C CYS A 2 6.81 15.79 24.80
N PRO A 3 7.50 15.57 23.66
CA PRO A 3 8.92 15.89 23.56
C PRO A 3 9.12 17.40 23.67
N VAL A 4 10.23 17.82 24.29
CA VAL A 4 10.63 19.24 24.39
C VAL A 4 11.47 19.71 23.19
N THR A 5 11.81 18.79 22.30
CA THR A 5 12.58 19.06 21.07
C THR A 5 11.86 18.42 19.90
N ASP A 6 11.60 19.22 18.87
CA ASP A 6 10.90 18.78 17.66
C ASP A 6 11.76 17.83 16.82
N ASN A 7 11.12 16.81 16.23
CA ASN A 7 11.73 15.81 15.33
C ASN A 7 13.09 15.22 15.79
N TYR A 8 13.29 15.01 17.11
CA TYR A 8 14.58 14.57 17.66
C TYR A 8 14.55 13.21 18.33
N TYR A 9 13.46 12.89 19.05
CA TYR A 9 13.34 11.68 19.84
C TYR A 9 12.45 10.63 19.18
N ASP A 10 12.92 9.40 19.13
CA ASP A 10 12.14 8.24 18.70
C ASP A 10 11.34 7.62 19.86
N LEU A 11 10.22 6.96 19.53
CA LEU A 11 9.47 6.10 20.44
C LEU A 11 9.87 4.63 20.22
N GLY A 12 10.89 4.20 20.93
CA GLY A 12 11.46 2.85 20.81
C GLY A 12 12.50 2.74 19.69
N THR A 13 13.06 1.54 19.54
CA THR A 13 14.06 1.21 18.50
C THR A 13 13.79 -0.20 17.97
N SER A 14 14.47 -0.63 16.91
CA SER A 14 14.41 -2.02 16.41
C SER A 14 14.67 -3.09 17.49
N GLY A 15 15.54 -2.79 18.46
CA GLY A 15 15.85 -3.66 19.60
C GLY A 15 14.91 -3.52 20.79
N TYR A 16 14.31 -2.35 20.99
CA TYR A 16 13.44 -2.01 22.12
C TYR A 16 12.08 -1.51 21.63
N ARG A 17 11.25 -2.44 21.19
CA ARG A 17 9.94 -2.18 20.57
C ARG A 17 8.83 -2.23 21.62
N TRP A 18 7.88 -1.31 21.51
CA TRP A 18 6.63 -1.39 22.25
C TRP A 18 5.80 -2.59 21.77
N ASP A 19 5.14 -3.27 22.69
CA ASP A 19 4.30 -4.42 22.34
C ASP A 19 2.97 -3.97 21.72
N ASP A 20 2.30 -3.01 22.37
CA ASP A 20 1.03 -2.41 21.93
C ASP A 20 1.01 -0.89 22.19
N VAL A 21 0.25 -0.17 21.37
CA VAL A 21 -0.08 1.26 21.57
C VAL A 21 -1.60 1.40 21.58
N TYR A 22 -2.17 1.75 22.73
CA TYR A 22 -3.60 2.03 22.88
C TYR A 22 -3.86 3.54 22.75
N ALA A 23 -4.62 3.93 21.73
CA ALA A 23 -4.98 5.33 21.46
C ALA A 23 -6.45 5.44 21.03
N THR A 24 -7.10 6.57 21.33
CA THR A 24 -8.48 6.84 20.88
C THR A 24 -8.56 7.15 19.39
N ASN A 25 -7.54 7.81 18.84
CA ASN A 25 -7.44 8.17 17.41
C ASN A 25 -6.16 7.57 16.80
N GLY A 26 -6.09 7.54 15.47
CA GLY A 26 -4.87 7.17 14.73
C GLY A 26 -3.74 8.20 14.90
N THR A 27 -2.52 7.80 14.53
CA THR A 27 -1.35 8.70 14.55
C THR A 27 -1.48 9.81 13.53
N ILE A 28 -1.15 11.04 13.93
CA ILE A 28 -1.00 12.17 13.01
C ILE A 28 0.42 12.12 12.45
N ILE A 29 0.55 12.05 11.13
CA ILE A 29 1.83 12.08 10.41
C ILE A 29 1.88 13.39 9.64
N THR A 30 2.87 14.23 9.91
CA THR A 30 3.05 15.53 9.22
C THR A 30 3.21 15.31 7.72
N SER A 31 2.44 16.05 6.91
CA SER A 31 2.39 15.88 5.46
C SER A 31 2.09 17.22 4.75
N ASP A 32 2.59 18.32 5.29
CA ASP A 32 2.46 19.65 4.68
C ASP A 32 3.27 19.71 3.37
N GLU A 33 2.76 20.41 2.35
CA GLU A 33 3.48 20.58 1.08
C GLU A 33 4.78 21.38 1.26
N ARG A 34 4.80 22.32 2.20
CA ARG A 34 5.98 23.17 2.46
C ARG A 34 7.16 22.39 3.04
N ASP A 35 6.88 21.23 3.63
CA ASP A 35 7.88 20.34 4.21
C ASP A 35 8.33 19.27 3.20
N LYS A 36 7.88 19.35 1.94
CA LYS A 36 8.18 18.39 0.88
C LYS A 36 8.87 19.10 -0.29
N ASP A 37 9.77 18.37 -0.94
CA ASP A 37 10.45 18.78 -2.16
C ASP A 37 10.44 17.63 -3.18
N ASN A 38 10.69 17.93 -4.45
CA ASN A 38 10.73 16.95 -5.55
C ASN A 38 9.45 16.09 -5.64
N ILE A 39 8.28 16.72 -5.46
CA ILE A 39 6.97 16.07 -5.50
C ILE A 39 6.67 15.62 -6.94
N VAL A 40 6.72 14.31 -7.17
CA VAL A 40 6.41 13.67 -8.46
C VAL A 40 5.35 12.57 -8.29
N PRO A 41 4.58 12.22 -9.35
CA PRO A 41 3.68 11.08 -9.28
C PRO A 41 4.43 9.77 -8.95
N ILE A 42 3.83 8.96 -8.08
CA ILE A 42 4.39 7.63 -7.77
C ILE A 42 4.40 6.73 -9.01
N GLN A 43 5.44 5.90 -9.10
CA GLN A 43 5.65 4.98 -10.23
C GLN A 43 5.01 3.61 -9.98
N TYR A 44 4.48 3.39 -8.78
CA TYR A 44 3.78 2.16 -8.40
C TYR A 44 2.29 2.25 -8.70
N GLY A 45 1.67 1.12 -9.03
CA GLY A 45 0.25 1.04 -9.33
C GLY A 45 -0.34 -0.35 -9.18
N LEU A 46 -1.36 -0.65 -9.99
CA LEU A 46 -2.10 -1.90 -9.94
C LEU A 46 -1.18 -3.11 -10.18
N THR A 47 -0.24 -3.01 -11.11
CA THR A 47 0.68 -4.10 -11.44
C THR A 47 1.60 -4.48 -10.28
N ASP A 48 1.99 -3.53 -9.44
CA ASP A 48 2.89 -3.76 -8.31
C ASP A 48 2.13 -4.37 -7.13
N ILE A 49 0.93 -3.85 -6.83
CA ILE A 49 0.10 -4.40 -5.75
C ILE A 49 -0.35 -5.83 -6.04
N MET A 50 -0.53 -6.20 -7.31
CA MET A 50 -0.87 -7.56 -7.73
C MET A 50 0.27 -8.56 -7.54
N GLN A 51 1.51 -8.09 -7.38
CA GLN A 51 2.67 -8.93 -7.05
C GLN A 51 2.82 -9.15 -5.53
N LEU A 52 2.15 -8.34 -4.71
CA LEU A 52 2.20 -8.48 -3.26
C LEU A 52 1.52 -9.78 -2.84
N ASN A 53 2.07 -10.40 -1.81
CA ASN A 53 1.57 -11.64 -1.22
C ASN A 53 1.09 -11.38 0.21
N PRO A 54 -0.20 -11.07 0.42
CA PRO A 54 -0.77 -10.98 1.76
C PRO A 54 -0.69 -12.32 2.47
N VAL A 55 -0.10 -12.34 3.67
CA VAL A 55 0.08 -13.55 4.46
C VAL A 55 -0.67 -13.47 5.78
N SER A 56 -0.98 -14.64 6.33
CA SER A 56 -1.37 -14.79 7.72
C SER A 56 -0.28 -15.54 8.49
N PHE A 57 0.04 -15.10 9.70
CA PHE A 57 1.15 -15.67 10.47
C PHE A 57 0.91 -15.63 11.98
N ASN A 58 1.70 -16.45 12.68
CA ASN A 58 1.86 -16.38 14.14
C ASN A 58 3.28 -15.91 14.45
N TRP A 59 3.44 -15.15 15.53
CA TRP A 59 4.76 -14.78 16.01
C TRP A 59 5.50 -16.00 16.56
N LYS A 60 6.73 -16.24 16.09
CA LYS A 60 7.60 -17.24 16.69
C LYS A 60 7.93 -16.81 18.13
N GLY A 61 7.88 -17.76 19.06
CA GLY A 61 8.23 -17.52 20.47
C GLY A 61 7.21 -16.69 21.26
N LYS A 62 6.04 -16.36 20.68
CA LYS A 62 4.89 -15.84 21.42
C LYS A 62 3.74 -16.84 21.33
N ASP A 63 3.23 -17.29 22.47
CA ASP A 63 2.03 -18.14 22.51
C ASP A 63 0.77 -17.27 22.44
N LEU A 64 0.58 -16.63 21.29
CA LEU A 64 -0.62 -15.88 20.97
C LEU A 64 -1.55 -16.76 20.15
N LYS A 65 -2.79 -16.89 20.60
CA LYS A 65 -3.82 -17.68 19.91
C LYS A 65 -4.27 -17.03 18.60
N ASP A 66 -4.15 -15.71 18.51
CA ASP A 66 -4.65 -14.94 17.38
C ASP A 66 -3.62 -14.81 16.28
N ARG A 67 -3.99 -15.27 15.08
CA ARG A 67 -3.21 -15.07 13.86
C ARG A 67 -3.21 -13.59 13.49
N LYS A 68 -2.07 -13.10 13.00
CA LYS A 68 -1.94 -11.76 12.42
C LYS A 68 -1.98 -11.84 10.89
N LEU A 69 -2.31 -10.73 10.26
CA LEU A 69 -2.25 -10.52 8.82
C LEU A 69 -1.16 -9.50 8.52
N GLY A 70 -0.50 -9.64 7.37
CA GLY A 70 0.50 -8.68 6.96
C GLY A 70 1.21 -9.07 5.67
N LEU A 71 2.39 -8.50 5.48
CA LEU A 71 3.27 -8.70 4.36
C LEU A 71 4.66 -9.10 4.86
N ILE A 72 5.43 -9.76 4.01
CA ILE A 72 6.82 -10.13 4.30
C ILE A 72 7.73 -9.00 3.82
N ALA A 73 8.49 -8.40 4.75
CA ALA A 73 9.37 -7.27 4.46
C ALA A 73 10.40 -7.57 3.34
N GLN A 74 10.94 -8.79 3.31
CA GLN A 74 11.88 -9.22 2.28
C GLN A 74 11.25 -9.38 0.89
N GLU A 75 9.94 -9.67 0.81
CA GLU A 75 9.21 -9.71 -0.45
C GLU A 75 8.92 -8.28 -0.92
N LEU A 76 8.49 -7.41 0.01
CA LEU A 76 8.29 -5.98 -0.26
C LEU A 76 9.55 -5.29 -0.77
N MET A 77 10.73 -5.66 -0.26
CA MET A 77 12.00 -5.07 -0.69
C MET A 77 12.29 -5.28 -2.20
N LYS A 78 11.66 -6.28 -2.82
CA LYS A 78 11.81 -6.56 -4.26
C LYS A 78 10.81 -5.79 -5.13
N ILE A 79 9.75 -5.25 -4.53
CA ILE A 79 8.60 -4.69 -5.24
C ILE A 79 8.46 -3.19 -4.94
N VAL A 80 8.41 -2.82 -3.65
CA VAL A 80 8.28 -1.44 -3.16
C VAL A 80 9.28 -1.23 -2.01
N PRO A 81 10.59 -1.14 -2.28
CA PRO A 81 11.63 -1.13 -1.24
C PRO A 81 11.53 0.03 -0.25
N GLU A 82 10.97 1.17 -0.64
CA GLU A 82 10.87 2.40 0.16
C GLU A 82 9.99 2.22 1.40
N VAL A 83 9.04 1.28 1.38
CA VAL A 83 8.18 1.00 2.54
C VAL A 83 8.85 0.08 3.56
N VAL A 84 10.06 -0.40 3.29
CA VAL A 84 10.78 -1.34 4.17
C VAL A 84 11.85 -0.59 4.94
N LYS A 85 11.75 -0.62 6.28
CA LYS A 85 12.78 -0.08 7.16
C LYS A 85 13.94 -1.07 7.26
N THR A 86 15.09 -0.69 6.69
CA THR A 86 16.32 -1.50 6.64
C THR A 86 17.42 -1.00 7.57
N HIS A 87 17.36 0.27 7.98
CA HIS A 87 18.37 0.90 8.83
C HIS A 87 17.70 1.71 9.95
N ASP A 88 18.40 1.85 11.08
CA ASP A 88 18.10 2.80 12.14
C ASP A 88 19.26 3.80 12.29
N GLU A 89 18.97 4.98 12.85
CA GLU A 89 20.02 5.84 13.38
C GLU A 89 20.23 5.53 14.86
N LYS A 90 21.45 5.10 15.20
CA LYS A 90 21.83 4.82 16.58
C LYS A 90 22.69 5.96 17.11
N VAL A 91 22.31 6.51 18.26
CA VAL A 91 23.19 7.42 19.01
C VAL A 91 24.39 6.61 19.53
N ILE A 92 25.58 6.97 19.09
CA ILE A 92 26.85 6.34 19.50
C ILE A 92 27.58 7.12 20.58
N ASP A 93 27.28 8.42 20.72
CA ASP A 93 27.75 9.26 21.82
C ASP A 93 26.59 10.09 22.36
N GLU A 94 26.17 9.80 23.60
CA GLU A 94 25.05 10.46 24.26
C GLU A 94 25.33 11.93 24.63
N LYS A 95 26.61 12.32 24.74
CA LYS A 95 27.01 13.68 25.12
C LYS A 95 27.06 14.61 23.91
N THR A 96 27.51 14.10 22.77
CA THR A 96 27.58 14.88 21.52
C THR A 96 26.30 14.74 20.69
N GLY A 97 25.51 13.69 20.92
CA GLY A 97 24.35 13.35 20.11
C GLY A 97 24.73 12.75 18.76
N GLU A 98 25.98 12.31 18.58
CA GLU A 98 26.45 11.72 17.34
C GLU A 98 25.67 10.45 17.03
N LYS A 99 25.11 10.39 15.81
CA LYS A 99 24.34 9.26 15.31
C LYS A 99 25.10 8.54 14.21
N GLN A 100 24.95 7.23 14.17
CA GLN A 100 25.44 6.38 13.11
C GLN A 100 24.30 5.56 12.53
N THR A 101 24.22 5.51 11.19
CA THR A 101 23.32 4.59 10.49
C THR A 101 23.78 3.16 10.70
N VAL A 102 22.90 2.31 11.21
CA VAL A 102 23.13 0.89 11.44
C VAL A 102 22.10 0.06 10.71
N GLU A 103 22.54 -1.01 10.05
CA GLU A 103 21.64 -1.96 9.40
C GLU A 103 20.84 -2.76 10.44
N LEU A 104 19.57 -3.02 10.14
CA LEU A 104 18.67 -3.73 11.01
C LEU A 104 18.75 -5.24 10.81
N ASP A 105 18.95 -5.98 11.90
CA ASP A 105 18.77 -7.44 11.93
C ASP A 105 17.31 -7.84 11.60
N ARG A 106 16.35 -7.01 12.03
CA ARG A 106 14.91 -7.25 11.81
C ARG A 106 14.29 -6.08 11.08
N LEU A 107 13.87 -6.35 9.84
CA LEU A 107 13.22 -5.36 8.99
C LEU A 107 11.84 -4.96 9.53
N GLY A 108 11.52 -3.68 9.38
CA GLY A 108 10.19 -3.11 9.62
C GLY A 108 9.48 -2.78 8.32
N VAL A 109 8.17 -2.55 8.38
CA VAL A 109 7.37 -2.08 7.24
C VAL A 109 6.58 -0.84 7.66
N TYR A 110 6.71 0.23 6.89
CA TYR A 110 5.87 1.42 6.97
C TYR A 110 4.55 1.14 6.25
N TYR A 111 3.63 0.42 6.91
CA TYR A 111 2.36 0.02 6.30
C TYR A 111 1.52 1.19 5.78
N SER A 112 1.59 2.36 6.41
CA SER A 112 0.89 3.57 5.95
C SER A 112 1.40 4.07 4.60
N ASP A 113 2.66 3.79 4.25
CA ASP A 113 3.28 4.23 3.00
C ASP A 113 2.83 3.38 1.80
N LEU A 114 2.17 2.23 2.07
CA LEU A 114 1.47 1.46 1.04
C LEU A 114 0.14 2.10 0.64
N ILE A 115 -0.43 3.01 1.44
CA ILE A 115 -1.75 3.60 1.17
C ILE A 115 -1.75 4.39 -0.15
N PRO A 116 -0.78 5.29 -0.44
CA PRO A 116 -0.70 5.95 -1.75
C PRO A 116 -0.60 4.98 -2.93
N VAL A 117 0.14 3.87 -2.77
CA VAL A 117 0.28 2.82 -3.79
C VAL A 117 -1.06 2.13 -4.05
N LEU A 118 -1.79 1.78 -2.99
CA LEU A 118 -3.13 1.20 -3.08
C LEU A 118 -4.14 2.16 -3.73
N ILE A 119 -4.10 3.45 -3.38
CA ILE A 119 -4.93 4.49 -4.01
C ILE A 119 -4.69 4.52 -5.52
N LYS A 120 -3.42 4.54 -5.94
CA LYS A 120 -3.07 4.56 -7.36
C LYS A 120 -3.51 3.29 -8.08
N GLY A 121 -3.31 2.12 -7.47
CA GLY A 121 -3.81 0.86 -8.01
C GLY A 121 -5.34 0.81 -8.14
N MET A 122 -6.08 1.37 -7.18
CA MET A 122 -7.54 1.49 -7.27
C MET A 122 -7.98 2.45 -8.38
N GLN A 123 -7.30 3.57 -8.58
CA GLN A 123 -7.58 4.50 -9.68
C GLN A 123 -7.38 3.84 -11.05
N GLU A 124 -6.30 3.08 -11.21
CA GLU A 124 -6.03 2.31 -12.43
C GLU A 124 -7.06 1.20 -12.64
N GLN A 125 -7.43 0.48 -11.58
CA GLN A 125 -8.49 -0.52 -11.64
C GLN A 125 -9.84 0.10 -12.06
N GLN A 126 -10.20 1.25 -11.51
CA GLN A 126 -11.43 1.96 -11.84
C GLN A 126 -11.48 2.34 -13.33
N LYS A 127 -10.35 2.81 -13.89
CA LYS A 127 -10.23 3.12 -15.31
C LYS A 127 -10.48 1.89 -16.19
N LEU A 128 -9.90 0.73 -15.82
CA LEU A 128 -10.13 -0.53 -16.55
C LEU A 128 -11.61 -0.95 -16.52
N ILE A 129 -12.29 -0.76 -15.39
CA ILE A 129 -13.73 -1.07 -15.26
C ILE A 129 -14.57 -0.18 -16.19
N GLU A 130 -14.26 1.11 -16.26
CA GLU A 130 -14.96 2.06 -17.13
C GLU A 130 -14.77 1.70 -18.61
N GLU A 131 -13.55 1.34 -19.00
CA GLU A 131 -13.24 0.88 -20.36
C GLU A 131 -14.01 -0.41 -20.70
N LEU A 132 -14.01 -1.41 -19.81
CA LEU A 132 -14.75 -2.66 -19.98
C LEU A 132 -16.27 -2.45 -20.09
N ASN A 133 -16.84 -1.57 -19.27
CA ASN A 133 -18.26 -1.23 -19.34
C ASN A 133 -18.63 -0.53 -20.64
N GLY A 134 -17.74 0.34 -21.16
CA GLY A 134 -17.90 0.96 -22.47
C GLY A 134 -17.98 -0.08 -23.60
N ILE A 135 -17.02 -1.00 -23.62
CA ILE A 135 -16.98 -2.11 -24.59
C ILE A 135 -18.24 -2.96 -24.51
N SER A 136 -18.65 -3.35 -23.30
CA SER A 136 -19.86 -4.16 -23.07
C SER A 136 -21.12 -3.46 -23.61
N LYS A 137 -21.25 -2.15 -23.40
CA LYS A 137 -22.38 -1.36 -23.93
C LYS A 137 -22.40 -1.32 -25.46
N ASP A 138 -21.25 -1.19 -26.10
CA ASP A 138 -21.17 -1.16 -27.57
C ASP A 138 -21.40 -2.54 -28.19
N GLN A 139 -20.95 -3.60 -27.51
CA GLN A 139 -21.30 -4.98 -27.87
C GLN A 139 -22.81 -5.22 -27.77
N GLN A 140 -23.46 -4.75 -26.69
CA GLN A 140 -24.91 -4.89 -26.53
C GLN A 140 -25.68 -4.19 -27.67
N LYS A 141 -25.32 -2.95 -28.03
CA LYS A 141 -25.94 -2.25 -29.17
C LYS A 141 -25.78 -3.03 -30.47
N THR A 142 -24.63 -3.67 -30.67
CA THR A 142 -24.36 -4.47 -31.87
C THR A 142 -25.26 -5.71 -31.90
N ILE A 143 -25.41 -6.39 -30.77
CA ILE A 143 -26.31 -7.55 -30.60
C ILE A 143 -27.75 -7.15 -30.89
N ASP A 144 -28.22 -6.04 -30.31
CA ASP A 144 -29.58 -5.54 -30.52
C ASP A 144 -29.84 -5.25 -32.01
N SER A 145 -28.89 -4.59 -32.68
CA SER A 145 -29.00 -4.30 -34.12
C SER A 145 -28.99 -5.56 -35.00
N LEU A 146 -28.23 -6.60 -34.62
CA LEU A 146 -28.23 -7.87 -35.34
C LEU A 146 -29.54 -8.63 -35.13
N ASN A 147 -30.07 -8.66 -33.91
CA ASN A 147 -31.36 -9.26 -33.60
C ASN A 147 -32.49 -8.59 -34.40
N ASP A 148 -32.49 -7.26 -34.49
CA ASP A 148 -33.46 -6.52 -35.31
C ASP A 148 -33.38 -6.91 -36.80
N LYS A 149 -32.16 -7.09 -37.33
CA LYS A 149 -31.97 -7.53 -38.72
C LYS A 149 -32.42 -8.97 -38.93
N ILE A 150 -32.13 -9.86 -37.98
CA ILE A 150 -32.56 -11.25 -38.01
C ILE A 150 -34.09 -11.31 -38.02
N GLY A 151 -34.77 -10.58 -37.12
CA GLY A 151 -36.24 -10.54 -37.07
C GLY A 151 -36.86 -10.07 -38.40
N LYS A 152 -36.30 -9.03 -39.03
CA LYS A 152 -36.75 -8.58 -40.36
C LYS A 152 -36.56 -9.65 -41.46
N LEU A 153 -35.47 -10.41 -41.41
CA LEU A 153 -35.23 -11.49 -42.36
C LEU A 153 -36.19 -12.66 -42.13
N GLU A 154 -36.47 -13.00 -40.87
CA GLU A 154 -37.45 -14.03 -40.51
C GLU A 154 -38.86 -13.67 -40.99
N GLU A 155 -39.27 -12.40 -40.89
CA GLU A 155 -40.54 -11.92 -41.45
C GLU A 155 -40.60 -12.05 -42.98
N ILE A 156 -39.49 -11.82 -43.68
CA ILE A 156 -39.41 -11.96 -45.14
C ILE A 156 -39.51 -13.43 -45.56
N ILE A 157 -38.89 -14.34 -44.82
CA ILE A 157 -38.89 -15.78 -45.15
C ILE A 157 -40.26 -16.44 -44.90
N ASN A 158 -41.00 -15.95 -43.90
CA ASN A 158 -42.28 -16.52 -43.50
C ASN A 158 -43.51 -15.97 -44.26
N ASN A 159 -43.32 -15.00 -45.17
CA ASN A 159 -44.34 -14.49 -46.09
C ASN A 159 -44.11 -15.01 -47.51
#